data_AF-A0A2N5BLH1-F1
#
_entry.id   AF-A0A2N5BLH1-F1
#
_cell.length_a   1.000
_cell.length_b   1.000
_cell.length_c   1.000
_cell.angle_alpha   90.00
_cell.angle_beta   90.00
_cell.angle_gamma   90.00
#
_symmetry.space_group_name_H-M   'P 1'
#
loop_
_entity.id
_entity.type
_entity.pdbx_description
1 polymer ?
#
loop_
_entity_poly.entity_id
_entity_poly.type
_entity_poly.pdbx_seq_one_letter_code
_entity_poly.pdbx_strand_id
1 'polypeptide(L)' 'MLSNEDFRYTAHRHLLELDASNSRLRYLISKGEIDGVPWDDAVVWHQNAYDAWVIFLSQKTQPSLPA' A
#
# COMPACT_ATOMS: atom_id res chain seq x y z
N MET A 1 1.24 21.35 0.67
CA MET A 1 0.69 20.53 -0.44
C MET A 1 1.84 20.01 -1.27
N LEU A 2 1.84 18.71 -1.62
CA LEU A 2 2.79 18.15 -2.59
C LEU A 2 2.59 18.80 -3.96
N SER A 3 3.65 18.98 -4.73
CA SER A 3 3.50 19.32 -6.15
C SER A 3 2.77 18.18 -6.88
N ASN A 4 2.16 18.46 -8.03
CA ASN A 4 1.49 17.41 -8.81
C ASN A 4 2.46 16.30 -9.25
N GLU A 5 3.73 16.64 -9.48
CA GLU A 5 4.77 15.69 -9.84
C GLU A 5 5.17 14.80 -8.65
N ASP A 6 5.43 15.41 -7.48
CA ASP A 6 5.75 14.66 -6.25
C ASP A 6 4.60 13.73 -5.85
N PHE A 7 3.35 14.19 -6.03
CA PHE A 7 2.18 13.37 -5.79
C PHE A 7 2.13 12.16 -6.73
N ARG A 8 2.30 12.37 -8.05
CA ARG A 8 2.29 11.27 -9.04
C ARG A 8 3.39 10.25 -8.75
N TYR A 9 4.59 10.73 -8.46
CA TYR A 9 5.73 9.88 -8.15
C TYR A 9 5.49 9.07 -6.87
N THR A 10 5.07 9.71 -5.78
CA THR A 10 4.82 9.04 -4.50
C THR A 10 3.65 8.08 -4.59
N ALA A 11 2.57 8.47 -5.27
CA ALA A 11 1.41 7.61 -5.51
C ALA A 11 1.81 6.35 -6.27
N HIS A 12 2.60 6.50 -7.34
CA HIS A 12 3.07 5.36 -8.11
C HIS A 12 3.88 4.39 -7.26
N ARG A 13 4.74 4.88 -6.36
CA ARG A 13 5.50 4.02 -5.44
C ARG A 13 4.59 3.24 -4.48
N HIS A 14 3.57 3.87 -3.90
CA HIS A 14 2.60 3.16 -3.04
C HIS A 14 1.84 2.07 -3.81
N LEU A 15 1.41 2.38 -5.04
CA LEU A 15 0.71 1.41 -5.88
C LEU A 15 1.61 0.23 -6.28
N LEU A 16 2.89 0.46 -6.57
CA LEU A 16 3.85 -0.61 -6.83
C LEU A 16 4.04 -1.53 -5.63
N GLU A 17 4.13 -0.98 -4.42
CA GLU A 17 4.25 -1.76 -3.18
C GLU A 17 3.00 -2.62 -2.91
N LEU A 18 1.82 -2.07 -3.19
CA LEU A 18 0.55 -2.79 -3.13
C LEU A 18 0.51 -3.95 -4.14
N ASP A 19 0.91 -3.72 -5.39
CA ASP A 19 0.96 -4.77 -6.40
C ASP A 19 1.95 -5.87 -6.04
N ALA A 20 3.11 -5.52 -5.47
CA ALA A 20 4.11 -6.47 -5.01
C ALA A 20 3.61 -7.35 -3.86
N SER A 21 3.05 -6.75 -2.81
CA SER A 21 2.49 -7.47 -1.66
C SER A 21 1.28 -8.33 -2.06
N ASN A 22 0.40 -7.84 -2.91
CA ASN A 22 -0.73 -8.60 -3.45
C ASN A 22 -0.26 -9.78 -4.33
N SER A 23 0.81 -9.60 -5.12
CA SER A 23 1.41 -10.68 -5.91
C SER A 23 2.01 -11.76 -5.02
N ARG A 24 2.60 -11.40 -3.87
CA ARG A 24 3.09 -12.36 -2.87
C ARG A 24 1.96 -13.20 -2.29
N LEU A 25 0.84 -12.58 -1.91
CA LEU A 25 -0.35 -13.31 -1.45
C LEU A 25 -0.87 -14.26 -2.53
N ARG A 26 -1.01 -13.79 -3.78
CA ARG A 26 -1.42 -14.64 -4.91
C ARG A 26 -0.50 -15.83 -5.13
N TYR A 27 0.81 -15.62 -5.01
CA TYR A 27 1.79 -16.70 -5.11
C TYR A 27 1.57 -17.75 -4.02
N LEU A 28 1.47 -17.34 -2.75
CA LEU A 28 1.27 -18.26 -1.63
C LEU A 28 -0.05 -19.04 -1.75
N ILE A 29 -1.15 -18.36 -2.12
CA ILE A 29 -2.44 -19.00 -2.41
C ILE A 29 -2.30 -20.06 -3.51
N SER A 30 -1.58 -19.75 -4.60
CA SER A 30 -1.36 -20.70 -5.69
C SER A 30 -0.58 -21.96 -5.26
N LYS A 31 0.23 -21.85 -4.21
CA LYS A 31 0.99 -22.95 -3.61
C LYS A 31 0.22 -23.70 -2.53
N GLY A 32 -0.96 -23.21 -2.13
CA GLY A 32 -1.70 -23.71 -0.96
C GLY A 32 -1.10 -23.30 0.38
N GLU A 33 -0.14 -22.36 0.39
CA GLU A 33 0.53 -21.84 1.59
C GLU A 33 -0.33 -20.71 2.19
N ILE A 34 -1.50 -21.07 2.75
CA ILE A 34 -2.51 -20.13 3.27
C ILE A 34 -2.54 -20.05 4.81
N ASP A 35 -1.49 -20.55 5.45
CA ASP A 35 -1.26 -20.50 6.89
C ASP A 35 0.23 -20.47 7.23
N GLY A 36 0.53 -20.24 8.52
CA GLY A 36 1.89 -20.19 9.05
C GLY A 36 2.64 -18.90 8.72
N VAL A 37 3.89 -18.85 9.18
CA VAL A 37 4.73 -17.63 9.15
C VAL A 37 4.81 -16.98 7.75
N PRO A 38 5.04 -17.72 6.63
CA PRO A 38 5.11 -17.08 5.32
C PRO A 38 3.82 -16.38 4.89
N TRP A 39 2.66 -16.93 5.28
CA TRP A 39 1.35 -16.36 5.05
C TRP A 39 1.12 -15.13 5.93
N ASP A 40 1.36 -15.26 7.23
CA ASP A 40 1.17 -14.18 8.19
C ASP A 40 2.03 -12.95 7.83
N ASP A 41 3.29 -13.16 7.46
CA ASP A 41 4.19 -12.10 7.00
C ASP A 41 3.67 -11.41 5.74
N ALA A 42 3.13 -12.17 4.78
CA ALA A 42 2.59 -11.62 3.54
C ALA A 42 1.29 -10.82 3.79
N VAL A 43 0.44 -11.27 4.71
CA VAL A 43 -0.78 -10.57 5.13
C VAL A 43 -0.42 -9.26 5.81
N VAL A 44 0.51 -9.29 6.77
CA VAL A 44 0.98 -8.08 7.47
C VAL A 44 1.61 -7.10 6.50
N TRP A 45 2.44 -7.58 5.56
CA TRP A 45 3.04 -6.74 4.54
C TRP A 45 1.98 -6.04 3.67
N HIS A 46 1.00 -6.80 3.16
CA HIS A 46 -0.08 -6.23 2.36
C HIS A 46 -0.91 -5.21 3.14
N GLN A 47 -1.24 -5.50 4.41
CA GLN A 47 -1.97 -4.57 5.28
C GLN A 47 -1.19 -3.25 5.46
N ASN A 48 0.10 -3.33 5.77
CA ASN A 48 0.95 -2.14 5.93
C ASN A 48 1.05 -1.31 4.64
N ALA A 49 1.16 -1.97 3.48
CA ALA A 49 1.18 -1.28 2.19
C ALA A 49 -0.14 -0.55 1.89
N TYR A 50 -1.27 -1.19 2.21
CA TYR A 50 -2.60 -0.60 2.09
C TYR A 50 -2.79 0.60 3.03
N ASP A 51 -2.42 0.46 4.30
CA ASP A 51 -2.54 1.55 5.26
C ASP A 51 -1.68 2.74 4.88
N ALA A 52 -0.45 2.51 4.43
CA ALA A 52 0.44 3.55 3.92
C ALA A 52 -0.18 4.31 2.72
N TRP A 53 -0.82 3.58 1.79
CA TRP A 53 -1.51 4.17 0.65
C TRP A 53 -2.71 5.04 1.08
N VAL A 54 -3.55 4.55 1.99
CA VAL A 54 -4.71 5.27 2.51
C VAL A 54 -4.30 6.54 3.25
N ILE A 55 -3.25 6.46 4.09
CA ILE A 55 -2.68 7.62 4.79
C ILE A 55 -2.21 8.67 3.79
N PHE A 56 -1.46 8.27 2.76
CA PHE A 56 -0.97 9.18 1.72
C PHE A 56 -2.12 9.89 0.98
N LEU A 57 -3.18 9.17 0.60
CA LEU A 57 -4.35 9.78 -0.05
C LEU A 57 -5.09 10.77 0.86
N SER A 58 -5.17 10.45 2.15
CA SER A 58 -5.86 11.30 3.14
C SER A 58 -5.16 12.64 3.31
N GLN A 59 -3.83 12.69 3.18
CA GLN A 59 -3.04 13.93 3.23
C GLN A 59 -3.34 14.89 2.06
N LYS A 60 -3.84 14.40 0.92
CA LYS A 60 -4.30 15.25 -0.19
C LYS A 60 -5.71 15.80 0.04
N THR A 61 -6.53 15.09 0.82
CA THR A 61 -7.97 15.39 0.99
C THR A 61 -8.22 16.39 2.12
N GLN A 62 -7.25 16.62 3.01
CA GLN A 62 -7.37 17.62 4.07
C GLN A 62 -7.50 19.03 3.46
N PRO A 63 -8.65 19.72 3.63
CA PRO A 63 -8.76 21.11 3.23
C PRO A 63 -7.80 21.93 4.09
N SER A 64 -6.99 22.78 3.48
CA SER A 64 -6.26 23.81 4.22
C SER A 64 -7.27 24.69 4.95
N LEU A 65 -7.31 24.62 6.28
CA LEU A 65 -8.08 25.55 7.11
C LEU A 65 -7.68 26.98 6.74
N PRO A 66 -8.64 27.88 6.44
CA PRO A 66 -8.33 29.29 6.30
C PRO A 66 -7.90 29.85 7.66
N ALA A 67 -6.77 30.56 7.67
CA ALA A 67 -6.31 31.37 8.78
C ALA A 67 -7.09 32.70 8.85
#